data_AF-A0A832AQ65-F1
#
_entry.id   AF-A0A832AQ65-F1
#
_cell.length_a   1.000
_cell.length_b   1.000
_cell.length_c   1.000
_cell.angle_alpha   90.00
_cell.angle_beta   90.00
_cell.angle_gamma   90.00
#
_symmetry.space_group_name_H-M   'P 1'
#
loop_
_entity.id
_entity.type
_entity.pdbx_description
1 polymer ?
#
loop_
_entity_poly.entity_id
_entity_poly.type
_entity_poly.pdbx_seq_one_letter_code
_entity_poly.pdbx_strand_id
1 'polypeptide(L)' 'MIDALQHYEKYGEVCPADWHPGDEAIVPDPEKALEYFEHVVK' A
#
# COMPACT_ATOMS: atom_id res chain seq x y z
N MET A 1 -9.84 -4.81 8.29
CA MET A 1 -10.32 -5.31 6.99
C MET A 1 -11.18 -4.29 6.26
N ILE A 2 -12.14 -3.64 6.93
CA ILE A 2 -12.97 -2.58 6.29
C ILE A 2 -12.11 -1.36 5.91
N ASP A 3 -11.11 -1.02 6.71
CA ASP A 3 -10.29 0.18 6.50
C ASP A 3 -9.40 0.09 5.25
N ALA A 4 -8.82 -1.09 4.98
CA ALA A 4 -8.01 -1.33 3.79
C ALA A 4 -8.83 -1.24 2.50
N LEU A 5 -10.07 -1.75 2.54
CA LEU A 5 -11.03 -1.62 1.45
C LEU A 5 -11.42 -0.16 1.21
N GLN A 6 -11.70 0.61 2.27
CA GLN A 6 -12.01 2.04 2.15
C GLN A 6 -10.82 2.85 1.63
N HIS A 7 -9.58 2.51 2.04
CA HIS A 7 -8.37 3.16 1.53
C HIS A 7 -8.19 2.89 0.04
N TYR A 8 -8.34 1.62 -0.37
CA TYR A 8 -8.28 1.23 -1.78
C TYR A 8 -9.35 1.95 -2.62
N GLU A 9 -10.60 2.04 -2.15
CA GLU A 9 -11.65 2.75 -2.88
C GLU A 9 -11.45 4.27 -2.94
N LYS A 10 -10.83 4.86 -1.91
CA LYS A 10 -10.67 6.32 -1.80
C LYS A 10 -9.41 6.85 -2.50
N TYR A 11 -8.31 6.10 -2.45
CA TYR A 11 -7.01 6.50 -2.98
C TYR A 11 -6.57 5.68 -4.20
N GLY A 12 -7.16 4.50 -4.42
CA GLY A 12 -6.74 3.57 -5.47
C GLY A 12 -5.43 2.85 -5.16
N GLU A 13 -4.94 2.94 -3.93
CA GLU A 13 -3.67 2.37 -3.47
C GLU A 13 -3.90 0.99 -2.83
N VAL A 14 -3.03 0.03 -3.13
CA VAL A 14 -3.16 -1.33 -2.60
C VAL A 14 -2.50 -1.44 -1.24
N CYS A 15 -3.21 -2.05 -0.29
CA CYS A 15 -2.72 -2.23 1.07
C CYS A 15 -1.79 -3.46 1.13
N PRO A 16 -0.55 -3.33 1.62
CA PRO A 16 0.38 -4.45 1.84
C PRO A 16 -0.12 -5.45 2.91
N ALA A 17 0.57 -6.58 3.05
CA ALA A 17 0.27 -7.53 4.11
C ALA A 17 0.48 -6.88 5.49
N ASP A 18 -0.48 -7.07 6.40
CA ASP A 18 -0.51 -6.45 7.74
C ASP A 18 -0.66 -4.91 7.77
N TRP A 19 -1.24 -4.31 6.72
CA TRP A 19 -1.48 -2.87 6.67
C TRP A 19 -2.50 -2.37 7.72
N HIS A 20 -2.14 -1.31 8.44
CA HIS A 20 -2.98 -0.57 9.38
C HIS A 20 -3.19 0.90 8.95
N PRO A 21 -4.28 1.56 9.39
CA PRO A 21 -4.51 2.98 9.09
C PRO A 21 -3.37 3.85 9.62
N GLY A 22 -2.57 4.39 8.70
CA GLY A 22 -1.36 5.17 8.98
C GLY A 22 -0.10 4.57 8.38
N ASP A 23 -0.13 3.29 7.99
CA ASP A 23 0.97 2.63 7.29
C ASP A 23 1.02 3.03 5.81
N GLU A 24 2.21 2.92 5.23
CA GLU A 24 2.44 3.18 3.82
C GLU A 24 1.63 2.19 2.96
N ALA A 25 0.86 2.73 2.01
CA ALA A 25 0.16 1.97 1.00
C ALA A 25 1.01 1.88 -0.27
N ILE A 26 0.79 0.84 -1.06
CA ILE A 26 1.51 0.62 -2.32
C ILE A 26 0.71 1.26 -3.45
N VAL A 27 1.36 2.10 -4.27
CA VAL A 27 0.75 2.59 -5.51
C VAL A 27 0.77 1.44 -6.52
N PRO A 28 -0.34 1.15 -7.24
CA PRO A 28 -0.40 0.09 -8.26
C PRO A 28 0.32 0.52 -9.56
N ASP A 29 1.54 1.02 -9.42
CA ASP A 29 2.43 1.40 -10.50
C ASP A 29 3.72 0.58 -10.34
N PRO A 30 4.20 -0.11 -11.39
CA PRO A 30 5.32 -1.02 -11.29
C PRO A 30 6.63 -0.34 -10.86
N GLU A 31 6.87 0.92 -11.23
CA GLU A 31 8.06 1.66 -10.82
C GLU A 31 7.98 2.04 -9.33
N LYS A 32 6.83 2.55 -8.88
CA LYS A 32 6.63 2.94 -7.47
C LYS A 32 6.51 1.75 -6.53
N ALA A 33 5.96 0.63 -7.01
CA ALA A 33 5.90 -0.61 -6.24
C ALA A 33 7.32 -1.13 -5.95
N LEU A 34 8.24 -1.04 -6.92
CA LEU A 34 9.64 -1.40 -6.72
C LEU A 34 10.31 -0.53 -5.64
N GLU A 35 10.11 0.79 -5.66
CA GLU A 35 10.62 1.69 -4.60
C GLU A 35 10.12 1.28 -3.21
N TYR A 36 8.82 0.97 -3.09
CA TYR A 36 8.24 0.48 -1.83
C TYR A 36 8.89 -0.85 -1.38
N PHE A 37 9.05 -1.81 -2.29
CA PHE A 37 9.68 -3.09 -1.95
C PHE A 37 11.15 -2.95 -1.59
N GLU A 38 11.91 -2.06 -2.24
CA GLU A 38 13.30 -1.77 -1.85
C GLU A 38 13.40 -1.15 -0.45
N HIS A 39 12.43 -0.31 -0.06
CA HIS A 39 12.38 0.29 1.27
C HIS A 39 11.99 -0.70 2.37
N VAL A 40 11.06 -1.62 2.11
CA VAL A 40 10.53 -2.58 3.10
C VAL A 40 11.40 -3.83 3.26
N VAL A 41 12.15 -4.22 2.23
CA VAL A 41 13.00 -5.44 2.26
C VAL A 41 14.35 -5.21 2.96
N LYS A 42 14.67 -3.98 3.34
CA LYS A 42 15.92 -3.62 4.02
C LYS A 42 15.84 -3.79 5.54
#